data_AF-A0A2Z5N6E5-F1
#
_entry.id   AF-A0A2Z5N6E5-F1
#
_cell.length_a   1.000
_cell.length_b   1.000
_cell.length_c   1.000
_cell.angle_alpha   90.00
_cell.angle_beta   90.00
_cell.angle_gamma   90.00
#
_symmetry.space_group_name_H-M   'P 1'
#
loop_
_entity.id
_entity.type
_entity.pdbx_description
1 polymer ?
#
loop_
_entity_poly.entity_id
_entity_poly.type
_entity_poly.pdbx_seq_one_letter_code
_entity_poly.pdbx_strand_id
1 'polypeptide(L)'
;MMKSELPYPFDIEFMRQNKAFMFFCPPDCLDEDGRPVLEGRSMLYKPGSSAYRACPYRDSRADTHKPVNVESLQALMRHQNEVIAFIRETASLLRDRKIIGETGGSVGDMYALAYVCYKSPEIYFVNQVFGRQVDVPAICSIASRFFHGLVNLFAIMALEHQGALAEVDLTPEEIYCYADEGGYLIGMKEACAASKATIVKYIALAQQALLSDGDVARFTNVFLPEERTDMVIQAAQVSMSLEFHGLIYETARCRSWRQINEGDPLRGNLMEPLSRFATTHCLVAKKLSLEERPFDHLLFKRARNLSKALLIDHASSERLIESASEYINTSVRDTEARRASRERLKSDMLQFIDSHRRFVAEHVAEDGYLTADLDVFFGRWPE
;
A
#
# COMPACT_ATOMS: atom_id res chain seq x y z
N MET A 1 -26.11 -19.59 -4.62
CA MET A 1 -25.29 -18.39 -4.82
C MET A 1 -24.98 -17.83 -3.45
N MET A 2 -23.77 -18.05 -2.91
CA MET A 2 -23.36 -17.36 -1.68
C MET A 2 -23.35 -15.86 -1.99
N LYS A 3 -24.04 -15.04 -1.19
CA LYS A 3 -23.86 -13.59 -1.25
C LYS A 3 -22.38 -13.34 -1.00
N SER A 4 -21.70 -12.76 -1.97
CA SER A 4 -20.34 -12.27 -1.81
C SER A 4 -20.40 -11.05 -0.89
N GLU A 5 -20.40 -11.31 0.41
CA GLU A 5 -20.20 -10.26 1.41
C GLU A 5 -18.70 -9.99 1.47
N LEU A 6 -18.30 -8.76 1.11
CA LEU A 6 -16.95 -8.31 1.38
C LEU A 6 -16.77 -8.30 2.90
N PRO A 7 -15.60 -8.72 3.44
CA PRO A 7 -15.34 -8.67 4.88
C PRO A 7 -15.07 -7.24 5.39
N TYR A 8 -15.65 -6.25 4.69
CA TYR A 8 -15.41 -4.82 4.80
C TYR A 8 -16.74 -4.08 4.95
N PRO A 9 -16.74 -2.86 5.52
CA PRO A 9 -17.95 -2.17 5.96
C PRO A 9 -18.92 -1.75 4.85
N PHE A 10 -18.57 -1.99 3.58
CA PHE A 10 -19.41 -1.66 2.43
C PHE A 10 -19.76 -2.92 1.64
N ASP A 11 -21.03 -3.03 1.24
CA ASP A 11 -21.47 -4.08 0.33
C ASP A 11 -20.90 -3.88 -1.08
N ILE A 12 -21.01 -4.93 -1.91
CA ILE A 12 -20.50 -4.92 -3.28
C ILE A 12 -21.19 -3.85 -4.14
N GLU A 13 -22.46 -3.54 -3.88
CA GLU A 13 -23.20 -2.59 -4.69
C GLU A 13 -22.70 -1.17 -4.47
N PHE A 14 -22.39 -0.81 -3.22
CA PHE A 14 -21.70 0.44 -2.90
C PHE A 14 -20.34 0.51 -3.60
N MET A 15 -19.57 -0.58 -3.58
CA MET A 15 -18.25 -0.63 -4.21
C MET A 15 -18.30 -0.55 -5.74
N ARG A 16 -19.35 -1.09 -6.38
CA ARG A 16 -19.58 -0.94 -7.83
C ARG A 16 -19.75 0.52 -8.23
N GLN A 17 -20.38 1.32 -7.38
CA GLN A 17 -20.58 2.76 -7.61
C GLN A 17 -19.34 3.59 -7.25
N ASN A 18 -18.40 3.02 -6.49
CA ASN A 18 -17.22 3.70 -5.98
C ASN A 18 -15.94 2.90 -6.21
N LYS A 19 -15.70 2.49 -7.45
CA LYS A 19 -14.63 1.54 -7.81
C LYS A 19 -13.22 1.97 -7.38
N ALA A 20 -12.93 3.28 -7.35
CA ALA A 20 -11.64 3.76 -6.87
C ALA A 20 -11.37 3.33 -5.42
N PHE A 21 -12.40 3.17 -4.60
CA PHE A 21 -12.24 2.75 -3.21
C PHE A 21 -11.92 1.25 -3.04
N MET A 22 -12.11 0.44 -4.07
CA MET A 22 -11.71 -0.97 -4.04
C MET A 22 -10.20 -1.16 -3.91
N PHE A 23 -9.40 -0.20 -4.37
CA PHE A 23 -7.93 -0.23 -4.23
C PHE A 23 -7.45 -0.02 -2.80
N PHE A 24 -8.34 0.25 -1.85
CA PHE A 24 -7.98 0.22 -0.44
C PHE A 24 -8.36 -1.10 0.25
N CYS A 25 -9.16 -1.96 -0.39
CA CYS A 25 -9.49 -3.27 0.14
C CYS A 25 -8.29 -4.19 -0.08
N PRO A 26 -7.72 -4.79 0.98
CA PRO A 26 -6.64 -5.74 0.79
C PRO A 26 -7.19 -6.98 0.06
N PRO A 27 -6.36 -7.65 -0.76
CA PRO A 27 -6.79 -8.74 -1.64
C PRO A 27 -7.02 -10.03 -0.87
N ASP A 28 -8.09 -10.09 -0.07
CA ASP A 28 -8.47 -11.26 0.72
C ASP A 28 -9.17 -12.32 -0.14
N CYS A 29 -8.37 -13.02 -0.95
CA CYS A 29 -8.79 -14.01 -1.93
C CYS A 29 -7.79 -15.17 -2.03
N LEU A 30 -8.14 -16.17 -2.84
CA LEU A 30 -7.24 -17.26 -3.21
C LEU A 30 -6.54 -16.93 -4.54
N ASP A 31 -5.29 -17.38 -4.67
CA ASP A 31 -4.57 -17.41 -5.94
C ASP A 31 -4.96 -18.61 -6.81
N GLU A 32 -4.42 -18.67 -8.03
CA GLU A 32 -4.71 -19.73 -9.01
C GLU A 32 -4.37 -21.16 -8.52
N ASP A 33 -3.50 -21.28 -7.51
CA ASP A 33 -3.18 -22.56 -6.85
C ASP A 33 -4.09 -22.83 -5.63
N GLY A 34 -5.09 -21.99 -5.38
CA GLY A 34 -6.01 -22.10 -4.26
C GLY A 34 -5.44 -21.65 -2.92
N ARG A 35 -4.37 -20.84 -2.89
CA ARG A 35 -3.72 -20.39 -1.64
C ARG A 35 -4.13 -18.97 -1.28
N PRO A 36 -4.27 -18.65 0.02
CA PRO A 36 -4.68 -17.31 0.44
C PRO A 36 -3.58 -16.27 0.22
N VAL A 37 -3.88 -15.24 -0.57
CA VAL A 37 -2.93 -14.15 -0.89
C VAL A 37 -2.41 -13.45 0.38
N LEU A 38 -3.29 -13.22 1.36
CA LEU A 38 -2.95 -12.54 2.62
C LEU A 38 -2.38 -13.47 3.71
N GLU A 39 -2.23 -14.78 3.45
CA GLU A 39 -1.81 -15.80 4.42
C GLU A 39 -2.53 -15.68 5.79
N GLY A 40 -1.77 -15.53 6.89
CA GLY A 40 -2.30 -15.41 8.25
C GLY A 40 -3.15 -14.16 8.49
N ARG A 41 -3.05 -13.14 7.62
CA ARG A 41 -3.85 -11.91 7.68
C ARG A 41 -5.21 -12.05 7.02
N SER A 42 -5.41 -13.08 6.19
CA SER A 42 -6.70 -13.36 5.54
C SER A 42 -7.80 -13.52 6.58
N MET A 43 -8.95 -12.85 6.42
CA MET A 43 -10.12 -13.02 7.29
C MET A 43 -11.01 -14.17 6.80
N LEU A 44 -11.03 -14.42 5.49
CA LEU A 44 -11.89 -15.42 4.85
C LEU A 44 -11.22 -16.78 4.63
N TYR A 45 -9.92 -16.78 4.30
CA TYR A 45 -9.19 -17.95 3.81
C TYR A 45 -7.99 -18.25 4.71
N LYS A 46 -8.26 -18.78 5.91
CA LYS A 46 -7.19 -19.17 6.85
C LYS A 46 -6.48 -20.45 6.38
N PRO A 47 -5.13 -20.45 6.28
CA PRO A 47 -4.39 -21.70 6.05
C PRO A 47 -4.61 -22.69 7.20
N GLY A 48 -4.63 -23.99 6.87
CA GLY A 48 -4.73 -25.05 7.86
C GLY A 48 -3.48 -25.15 8.76
N SER A 49 -3.62 -25.78 9.92
CA SER A 49 -2.48 -25.96 10.85
C SER A 49 -1.32 -26.75 10.25
N SER A 50 -1.59 -27.64 9.29
CA SER A 50 -0.58 -28.41 8.56
C SER A 50 0.32 -27.57 7.66
N ALA A 51 -0.11 -26.36 7.28
CA ALA A 51 0.70 -25.41 6.51
C ALA A 51 1.84 -24.79 7.34
N TYR A 52 1.80 -24.98 8.67
CA TYR A 52 2.69 -24.34 9.62
C TYR A 52 3.61 -25.33 10.33
N ARG A 53 4.83 -24.90 10.65
CA ARG A 53 5.76 -25.61 11.54
C ARG A 53 6.37 -24.66 12.56
N ALA A 54 6.88 -25.19 13.66
CA ALA A 54 7.66 -24.38 14.60
C ALA A 54 8.83 -23.69 13.87
N CYS A 55 9.03 -22.40 14.14
CA CYS A 55 10.11 -21.62 13.54
C CYS A 55 11.46 -22.16 14.01
N PRO A 56 12.35 -22.61 13.09
CA PRO A 56 13.62 -23.23 13.47
C PRO A 56 14.77 -22.23 13.66
N TYR A 57 14.54 -20.95 13.39
CA TYR A 57 15.58 -19.91 13.36
C TYR A 57 15.86 -19.37 14.76
N ARG A 58 17.14 -19.12 15.04
CA ARG A 58 17.67 -18.80 16.39
C ARG A 58 18.04 -17.33 16.60
N ASP A 59 17.75 -16.49 15.61
CA ASP A 59 17.99 -15.06 15.65
C ASP A 59 16.84 -14.36 16.41
N SER A 60 16.50 -13.09 16.10
CA SER A 60 15.40 -12.36 16.75
C SER A 60 14.04 -13.10 16.76
N ARG A 61 13.93 -14.19 16.00
CA ARG A 61 12.76 -15.05 15.91
C ARG A 61 12.63 -16.09 17.03
N ALA A 62 13.73 -16.42 17.72
CA ALA A 62 13.80 -17.55 18.65
C ALA A 62 12.73 -17.50 19.76
N ASP A 63 12.39 -16.30 20.24
CA ASP A 63 11.54 -16.11 21.43
C ASP A 63 10.07 -15.80 21.12
N THR A 64 9.68 -15.82 19.84
CA THR A 64 8.36 -15.32 19.42
C THR A 64 7.24 -16.36 19.43
N HIS A 65 7.58 -17.65 19.54
CA HIS A 65 6.66 -18.80 19.38
C HIS A 65 5.81 -18.78 18.08
N LYS A 66 6.13 -17.91 17.10
CA LYS A 66 5.40 -17.83 15.84
C LYS A 66 5.84 -18.94 14.88
N PRO A 67 4.93 -19.63 14.20
CA PRO A 67 5.30 -20.68 13.27
C PRO A 67 5.80 -20.11 11.94
N VAL A 68 6.57 -20.90 11.20
CA VAL A 68 6.89 -20.65 9.79
C VAL A 68 5.82 -21.29 8.89
N ASN A 69 5.43 -20.59 7.83
CA ASN A 69 4.51 -21.11 6.82
C ASN A 69 5.28 -21.93 5.77
N VAL A 70 5.39 -23.24 5.98
CA VAL A 70 6.19 -24.13 5.11
C VAL A 70 5.57 -24.30 3.73
N GLU A 71 4.25 -24.27 3.62
CA GLU A 71 3.57 -24.37 2.33
C GLU A 71 3.92 -23.18 1.43
N SER A 72 3.98 -21.99 2.01
CA SER A 72 4.34 -20.77 1.27
C SER A 72 5.81 -20.75 0.86
N LEU A 73 6.71 -21.31 1.67
CA LEU A 73 8.10 -21.51 1.28
C LEU A 73 8.26 -22.56 0.17
N GLN A 74 7.51 -23.67 0.22
CA GLN A 74 7.52 -24.68 -0.83
C GLN A 74 6.98 -24.12 -2.14
N ALA A 75 5.93 -23.31 -2.08
CA ALA A 75 5.44 -22.54 -3.21
C ALA A 75 6.51 -21.63 -3.82
N LEU A 76 7.20 -20.83 -2.99
CA LEU A 76 8.29 -19.98 -3.47
C LEU A 76 9.39 -20.79 -4.16
N MET A 77 9.70 -22.00 -3.67
CA MET A 77 10.66 -22.90 -4.31
C MET A 77 10.15 -23.46 -5.65
N ARG A 78 8.86 -23.80 -5.74
CA ARG A 78 8.24 -24.29 -6.98
C ARG A 78 8.20 -23.23 -8.07
N HIS A 79 7.88 -21.99 -7.71
CA HIS A 79 7.74 -20.88 -8.65
C HIS A 79 8.95 -19.92 -8.64
N GLN A 80 10.11 -20.41 -8.21
CA GLN A 80 11.27 -19.53 -7.96
C GLN A 80 11.68 -18.76 -9.20
N ASN A 81 11.75 -19.43 -10.35
CA ASN A 81 12.24 -18.80 -11.58
C ASN A 81 11.23 -17.79 -12.11
N GLU A 82 9.94 -18.09 -11.98
CA GLU A 82 8.84 -17.23 -12.39
C GLU A 82 8.79 -15.95 -11.55
N VAL A 83 8.97 -16.08 -10.23
CA VAL A 83 9.03 -14.92 -9.32
C VAL A 83 10.26 -14.05 -9.63
N ILE A 84 11.43 -14.66 -9.89
CA ILE A 84 12.63 -13.90 -10.26
C ILE A 84 12.44 -13.15 -11.58
N ALA A 85 11.86 -13.81 -12.59
CA ALA A 85 11.54 -13.18 -13.86
C ALA A 85 10.56 -12.02 -13.68
N PHE A 86 9.52 -12.19 -12.87
CA PHE A 86 8.55 -11.13 -12.57
C PHE A 86 9.19 -9.92 -11.87
N ILE A 87 10.09 -10.15 -10.91
CA ILE A 87 10.83 -9.07 -10.23
C ILE A 87 11.66 -8.27 -11.24
N ARG A 88 12.39 -8.97 -12.13
CA ARG A 88 13.23 -8.34 -13.16
C ARG A 88 12.41 -7.56 -14.18
N GLU A 89 11.33 -8.14 -14.67
CA GLU A 89 10.43 -7.48 -15.62
C GLU A 89 9.83 -6.21 -15.00
N THR A 90 9.38 -6.30 -13.75
CA THR A 90 8.86 -5.14 -13.01
C THR A 90 9.94 -4.06 -12.88
N ALA A 91 11.16 -4.42 -12.48
CA ALA A 91 12.26 -3.47 -12.34
C ALA A 91 12.63 -2.80 -13.68
N SER A 92 12.66 -3.56 -14.79
CA SER A 92 12.89 -3.04 -16.15
C SER A 92 11.84 -1.99 -16.51
N LEU A 93 10.55 -2.33 -16.37
CA LEU A 93 9.47 -1.41 -16.69
C LEU A 93 9.45 -0.17 -15.78
N LEU A 94 9.82 -0.30 -14.51
CA LEU A 94 9.99 0.84 -13.62
C LEU A 94 11.11 1.78 -14.09
N ARG A 95 12.21 1.24 -14.64
CA ARG A 95 13.29 2.02 -15.23
C ARG A 95 12.85 2.72 -16.51
N ASP A 96 12.18 2.00 -17.41
CA ASP A 96 11.67 2.54 -18.68
C ASP A 96 10.67 3.69 -18.44
N ARG A 97 9.87 3.58 -17.38
CA ARG A 97 8.93 4.61 -16.91
C ARG A 97 9.59 5.74 -16.12
N LYS A 98 10.91 5.69 -15.88
CA LYS A 98 11.67 6.66 -15.07
C LYS A 98 11.11 6.84 -13.65
N ILE A 99 10.55 5.78 -13.09
CA ILE A 99 10.07 5.74 -11.70
C ILE A 99 11.24 5.57 -10.74
N ILE A 100 12.24 4.80 -11.15
CA ILE A 100 13.50 4.60 -10.42
C ILE A 100 14.64 5.36 -11.10
N GLY A 101 15.71 5.64 -10.36
CA GLY A 101 16.88 6.38 -10.87
C GLY A 101 17.64 5.66 -11.99
N GLU A 102 18.38 6.41 -12.81
CA GLU A 102 19.18 5.85 -13.93
C GLU A 102 20.25 4.86 -13.47
N THR A 103 20.87 5.12 -12.30
CA THR A 103 21.84 4.21 -11.68
C THR A 103 21.17 3.02 -10.98
N GLY A 104 19.93 3.21 -10.52
CA GLY A 104 19.15 2.23 -9.77
C GLY A 104 19.81 1.74 -8.48
N GLY A 105 19.15 0.80 -7.81
CA GLY A 105 19.73 0.01 -6.72
C GLY A 105 19.72 0.65 -5.34
N SER A 106 19.30 1.92 -5.20
CA SER A 106 19.12 2.56 -3.89
C SER A 106 18.01 1.87 -3.08
N VAL A 107 18.00 2.03 -1.76
CA VAL A 107 16.89 1.53 -0.93
C VAL A 107 15.57 2.23 -1.30
N GLY A 108 15.62 3.47 -1.79
CA GLY A 108 14.45 4.16 -2.36
C GLY A 108 13.87 3.45 -3.60
N ASP A 109 14.72 3.07 -4.55
CA ASP A 109 14.29 2.31 -5.74
C ASP A 109 13.74 0.93 -5.36
N MET A 110 14.38 0.28 -4.38
CA MET A 110 13.90 -0.97 -3.81
C MET A 110 12.53 -0.82 -3.16
N TYR A 111 12.24 0.30 -2.50
CA TYR A 111 10.92 0.56 -1.93
C TYR A 111 9.86 0.63 -3.03
N ALA A 112 10.14 1.33 -4.14
CA ALA A 112 9.21 1.42 -5.26
C ALA A 112 8.90 0.04 -5.86
N LEU A 113 9.93 -0.76 -6.13
CA LEU A 113 9.79 -2.15 -6.60
C LEU A 113 9.01 -3.00 -5.60
N ALA A 114 9.37 -2.92 -4.31
CA ALA A 114 8.72 -3.69 -3.26
C ALA A 114 7.23 -3.34 -3.15
N TYR A 115 6.88 -2.06 -3.24
CA TYR A 115 5.49 -1.63 -3.19
C TYR A 115 4.68 -2.18 -4.38
N VAL A 116 5.22 -2.12 -5.60
CA VAL A 116 4.55 -2.70 -6.78
C VAL A 116 4.36 -4.20 -6.62
N CYS A 117 5.41 -4.94 -6.24
CA CYS A 117 5.30 -6.38 -6.04
C CYS A 117 4.31 -6.73 -4.91
N TYR A 118 4.30 -5.95 -3.83
CA TYR A 118 3.33 -6.04 -2.74
C TYR A 118 1.88 -5.87 -3.23
N LYS A 119 1.63 -4.86 -4.06
CA LYS A 119 0.29 -4.54 -4.59
C LYS A 119 -0.12 -5.36 -5.80
N SER A 120 0.77 -6.19 -6.37
CA SER A 120 0.50 -6.94 -7.60
C SER A 120 -0.79 -7.79 -7.63
N PRO A 121 -1.29 -8.38 -6.53
CA PRO A 121 -2.55 -9.12 -6.55
C PRO A 121 -3.80 -8.25 -6.67
N GLU A 122 -3.71 -6.96 -6.34
CA GLU A 122 -4.86 -6.09 -6.06
C GLU A 122 -5.77 -5.92 -7.28
N ILE A 123 -5.22 -5.64 -8.46
CA ILE A 123 -6.03 -5.45 -9.68
C ILE A 123 -6.79 -6.72 -10.09
N TYR A 124 -6.21 -7.89 -9.85
CA TYR A 124 -6.85 -9.19 -10.09
C TYR A 124 -7.99 -9.41 -9.10
N PHE A 125 -7.75 -9.15 -7.82
CA PHE A 125 -8.77 -9.20 -6.77
C PHE A 125 -9.96 -8.25 -7.05
N VAL A 126 -9.68 -7.00 -7.43
CA VAL A 126 -10.73 -6.03 -7.78
C VAL A 126 -11.60 -6.56 -8.93
N ASN A 127 -10.99 -7.17 -9.95
CA ASN A 127 -11.73 -7.79 -11.06
C ASN A 127 -12.54 -9.02 -10.63
N GLN A 128 -12.02 -9.86 -9.72
CA GLN A 128 -12.76 -11.00 -9.14
C GLN A 128 -14.03 -10.55 -8.41
N VAL A 129 -13.93 -9.49 -7.58
CA VAL A 129 -15.06 -8.97 -6.81
C VAL A 129 -16.19 -8.51 -7.73
N PHE A 130 -15.85 -7.91 -8.87
CA PHE A 130 -16.81 -7.49 -9.89
C PHE A 130 -17.17 -8.59 -10.90
N GLY A 131 -16.98 -9.86 -10.53
CA GLY A 131 -17.53 -11.01 -11.24
C GLY A 131 -16.80 -11.41 -12.53
N ARG A 132 -15.63 -10.82 -12.85
CA ARG A 132 -14.77 -11.38 -13.89
C ARG A 132 -14.12 -12.66 -13.39
N GLN A 133 -14.13 -13.70 -14.23
CA GLN A 133 -13.36 -14.92 -14.00
C GLN A 133 -11.88 -14.66 -14.30
N VAL A 134 -11.19 -14.03 -13.36
CA VAL A 134 -9.76 -13.77 -13.43
C VAL A 134 -9.14 -14.30 -12.15
N ASP A 135 -8.25 -15.28 -12.25
CA ASP A 135 -7.52 -15.76 -11.08
C ASP A 135 -6.36 -14.80 -10.75
N VAL A 136 -6.02 -14.71 -9.45
CA VAL A 136 -4.79 -14.02 -9.04
C VAL A 136 -3.60 -14.92 -9.38
N PRO A 137 -2.64 -14.48 -10.21
CA PRO A 137 -1.49 -15.30 -10.55
C PRO A 137 -0.68 -15.70 -9.30
N ALA A 138 -0.22 -16.95 -9.24
CA ALA A 138 0.59 -17.49 -8.15
C ALA A 138 1.83 -16.63 -7.89
N ILE A 139 2.47 -16.16 -8.96
CA ILE A 139 3.65 -15.28 -8.89
C ILE A 139 3.36 -13.95 -8.20
N CYS A 140 2.19 -13.34 -8.41
CA CYS A 140 1.79 -12.08 -7.80
C CYS A 140 1.53 -12.29 -6.30
N SER A 141 0.82 -13.37 -5.96
CA SER A 141 0.57 -13.80 -4.58
C SER A 141 1.87 -14.04 -3.81
N ILE A 142 2.81 -14.80 -4.39
CA ILE A 142 4.11 -15.12 -3.78
C ILE A 142 4.97 -13.85 -3.61
N ALA A 143 5.10 -13.04 -4.67
CA ALA A 143 5.85 -11.79 -4.60
C ALA A 143 5.26 -10.85 -3.55
N SER A 144 3.93 -10.73 -3.49
CA SER A 144 3.25 -9.86 -2.54
C SER A 144 3.61 -10.16 -1.08
N ARG A 145 3.64 -11.44 -0.71
CA ARG A 145 3.98 -11.89 0.65
C ARG A 145 5.42 -11.54 1.03
N PHE A 146 6.37 -11.77 0.11
CA PHE A 146 7.78 -11.45 0.35
C PHE A 146 7.99 -9.93 0.49
N PHE A 147 7.49 -9.16 -0.48
CA PHE A 147 7.73 -7.72 -0.51
C PHE A 147 6.90 -6.92 0.51
N HIS A 148 5.82 -7.49 1.06
CA HIS A 148 5.12 -6.88 2.20
C HIS A 148 6.06 -6.61 3.38
N GLY A 149 6.94 -7.57 3.70
CA GLY A 149 7.94 -7.41 4.76
C GLY A 149 8.91 -6.27 4.46
N LEU A 150 9.40 -6.18 3.21
CA LEU A 150 10.33 -5.13 2.78
C LEU A 150 9.70 -3.73 2.78
N VAL A 151 8.45 -3.60 2.31
CA VAL A 151 7.72 -2.32 2.36
C VAL A 151 7.64 -1.79 3.80
N ASN A 152 7.31 -2.67 4.76
CA ASN A 152 7.25 -2.28 6.18
C ASN A 152 8.63 -1.95 6.75
N LEU A 153 9.64 -2.77 6.45
CA LEU A 153 11.02 -2.56 6.91
C LEU A 153 11.57 -1.21 6.44
N PHE A 154 11.44 -0.91 5.16
CA PHE A 154 11.88 0.35 4.58
C PHE A 154 11.07 1.54 5.09
N ALA A 155 9.76 1.37 5.35
CA ALA A 155 8.97 2.42 5.98
C ALA A 155 9.37 2.71 7.44
N ILE A 156 9.98 1.75 8.14
CA ILE A 156 10.55 1.96 9.47
C ILE A 156 11.92 2.64 9.33
N MET A 157 12.80 2.10 8.49
CA MET A 157 14.13 2.66 8.19
C MET A 157 14.03 4.13 7.77
N ALA A 158 13.07 4.48 6.92
CA ALA A 158 12.86 5.86 6.50
C ALA A 158 12.65 6.81 7.69
N LEU A 159 12.05 6.38 8.80
CA LEU A 159 11.88 7.24 9.99
C LEU A 159 13.22 7.59 10.64
N GLU A 160 14.17 6.66 10.64
CA GLU A 160 15.53 6.90 11.15
C GLU A 160 16.31 7.84 10.23
N HIS A 161 15.95 7.88 8.95
CA HIS A 161 16.53 8.75 7.92
C HIS A 161 15.66 9.99 7.60
N GLN A 162 15.05 10.60 8.62
CA GLN A 162 14.26 11.85 8.49
C GLN A 162 13.12 11.79 7.46
N GLY A 163 12.59 10.59 7.23
CA GLY A 163 11.52 10.29 6.31
C GLY A 163 11.98 10.00 4.87
N ALA A 164 13.27 9.89 4.57
CA ALA A 164 13.76 9.69 3.19
C ALA A 164 14.66 8.44 3.07
N LEU A 165 14.73 7.86 1.86
CA LEU A 165 15.57 6.69 1.55
C LEU A 165 16.45 6.89 0.30
N ALA A 166 16.41 8.07 -0.32
CA ALA A 166 17.04 8.30 -1.63
C ALA A 166 18.58 8.17 -1.62
N GLU A 167 19.22 8.39 -0.47
CA GLU A 167 20.68 8.32 -0.29
C GLU A 167 21.10 7.17 0.61
N VAL A 168 20.19 6.21 0.84
CA VAL A 168 20.46 5.05 1.68
C VAL A 168 20.87 3.90 0.78
N ASP A 169 22.15 3.56 0.83
CA ASP A 169 22.75 2.43 0.14
C ASP A 169 23.16 1.38 1.17
N LEU A 170 22.52 0.21 1.11
CA LEU A 170 22.78 -0.92 1.99
C LEU A 170 22.92 -2.19 1.17
N THR A 171 23.82 -3.05 1.58
CA THR A 171 23.94 -4.41 1.06
C THR A 171 22.75 -5.28 1.51
N PRO A 172 22.46 -6.39 0.82
CA PRO A 172 21.42 -7.34 1.24
C PRO A 172 21.62 -7.84 2.67
N GLU A 173 22.87 -8.06 3.08
CA GLU A 173 23.25 -8.46 4.41
C GLU A 173 22.96 -7.38 5.45
N GLU A 174 23.27 -6.11 5.16
CA GLU A 174 22.97 -5.00 6.06
C GLU A 174 21.46 -4.80 6.24
N ILE A 175 20.67 -4.92 5.17
CA ILE A 175 19.20 -4.87 5.26
C ILE A 175 18.68 -6.01 6.14
N TYR A 176 19.23 -7.22 6.00
CA TYR A 176 18.88 -8.34 6.87
C TYR A 176 19.25 -8.06 8.33
N CYS A 177 20.47 -7.61 8.60
CA CYS A 177 20.94 -7.33 9.96
C CYS A 177 20.08 -6.26 10.63
N TYR A 178 19.73 -5.19 9.91
CA TYR A 178 18.81 -4.16 10.38
C TYR A 178 17.45 -4.76 10.79
N ALA A 179 16.89 -5.64 9.94
CA ALA A 179 15.63 -6.32 10.26
C ALA A 179 15.74 -7.25 11.48
N ASP A 180 16.87 -7.92 11.64
CA ASP A 180 17.13 -8.85 12.75
C ASP A 180 17.32 -8.11 14.08
N GLU A 181 18.20 -7.10 14.10
CA GLU A 181 18.49 -6.27 15.28
C GLU A 181 17.25 -5.52 15.77
N GLY A 182 16.39 -5.06 14.85
CA GLY A 182 15.13 -4.41 15.17
C GLY A 182 13.97 -5.35 15.53
N GLY A 183 14.15 -6.68 15.43
CA GLY A 183 13.09 -7.66 15.67
C GLY A 183 11.97 -7.62 14.62
N TYR A 184 12.26 -7.15 13.41
CA TYR A 184 11.30 -6.95 12.31
C TYR A 184 11.13 -8.18 11.40
N LEU A 185 11.80 -9.29 11.69
CA LEU A 185 11.65 -10.55 10.96
C LEU A 185 10.31 -11.26 11.24
N ILE A 186 9.49 -10.73 12.15
CA ILE A 186 8.17 -11.28 12.51
C ILE A 186 7.16 -10.15 12.73
N GLY A 187 6.15 -10.10 11.86
CA GLY A 187 5.01 -9.22 12.05
C GLY A 187 4.06 -9.72 13.15
N MET A 188 3.35 -8.79 13.81
CA MET A 188 2.42 -9.10 14.92
C MET A 188 1.37 -10.18 14.56
N LYS A 189 0.83 -10.14 13.33
CA LYS A 189 -0.17 -11.09 12.79
C LYS A 189 0.41 -12.00 11.70
N GLU A 190 1.72 -12.08 11.59
CA GLU A 190 2.39 -12.80 10.50
C GLU A 190 3.07 -14.08 11.00
N ALA A 191 3.37 -14.96 10.04
CA ALA A 191 4.23 -16.11 10.27
C ALA A 191 5.70 -15.65 10.39
N CYS A 192 6.53 -16.50 10.99
CA CYS A 192 7.97 -16.31 11.02
C CYS A 192 8.52 -16.27 9.58
N ALA A 193 9.31 -15.24 9.26
CA ALA A 193 9.86 -15.03 7.91
C ALA A 193 10.80 -16.17 7.47
N ALA A 194 11.12 -16.21 6.17
CA ALA A 194 12.00 -17.20 5.57
C ALA A 194 13.43 -17.19 6.15
N SER A 195 14.24 -18.22 5.87
CA SER A 195 15.62 -18.30 6.38
C SER A 195 16.47 -17.08 5.98
N LYS A 196 17.52 -16.76 6.75
CA LYS A 196 18.48 -15.70 6.42
C LYS A 196 18.97 -15.79 4.97
N ALA A 197 19.39 -16.99 4.56
CA ALA A 197 19.88 -17.24 3.20
C ALA A 197 18.82 -16.93 2.13
N THR A 198 17.55 -17.26 2.39
CA THR A 198 16.45 -16.95 1.48
C THR A 198 16.18 -15.45 1.41
N ILE A 199 16.12 -14.76 2.55
CA ILE A 199 15.86 -13.31 2.61
C ILE A 199 16.95 -12.54 1.87
N VAL A 200 18.22 -12.79 2.23
CA VAL A 200 19.39 -12.15 1.61
C VAL A 200 19.41 -12.39 0.10
N LYS A 201 19.16 -13.64 -0.33
CA LYS A 201 19.10 -13.98 -1.77
C LYS A 201 18.08 -13.13 -2.53
N TYR A 202 16.85 -13.00 -2.02
CA TYR A 202 15.80 -12.27 -2.72
C TYR A 202 15.98 -10.75 -2.65
N ILE A 203 16.57 -10.22 -1.58
CA ILE A 203 17.00 -8.81 -1.52
C ILE A 203 18.07 -8.55 -2.58
N ALA A 204 19.09 -9.41 -2.67
CA ALA A 204 20.15 -9.30 -3.68
C ALA A 204 19.59 -9.37 -5.11
N LEU A 205 18.63 -10.27 -5.36
CA LEU A 205 17.95 -10.37 -6.66
C LEU A 205 17.16 -9.11 -7.00
N ALA A 206 16.45 -8.52 -6.04
CA ALA A 206 15.71 -7.28 -6.23
C ALA A 206 16.66 -6.10 -6.52
N GLN A 207 17.76 -5.98 -5.76
CA GLN A 207 18.78 -4.96 -6.01
C GLN A 207 19.44 -5.13 -7.39
N GLN A 208 19.85 -6.34 -7.74
CA GLN A 208 20.46 -6.62 -9.03
C GLN A 208 19.51 -6.31 -10.19
N ALA A 209 18.21 -6.59 -10.04
CA ALA A 209 17.20 -6.28 -11.04
C ALA A 209 17.07 -4.76 -11.31
N LEU A 210 17.39 -3.93 -10.31
CA LEU A 210 17.31 -2.47 -10.43
C LEU A 210 18.53 -1.85 -11.14
N LEU A 211 19.67 -2.54 -11.18
CA LEU A 211 20.88 -2.07 -11.85
C LEU A 211 20.78 -2.20 -13.38
N SER A 212 21.34 -1.23 -14.12
CA SER A 212 21.29 -1.18 -15.60
C SER A 212 21.93 -2.41 -16.27
N ASP A 213 22.95 -3.00 -15.65
CA ASP A 213 23.61 -4.23 -16.12
C ASP A 213 22.79 -5.51 -15.84
N GLY A 214 21.71 -5.40 -15.06
CA GLY A 214 20.79 -6.50 -14.76
C GLY A 214 20.03 -7.02 -15.99
N ASP A 215 19.95 -6.22 -17.06
CA ASP A 215 19.21 -6.53 -18.29
C ASP A 215 19.90 -7.58 -19.18
N VAL A 216 21.19 -7.86 -18.95
CA VAL A 216 21.99 -8.77 -19.80
C VAL A 216 21.52 -10.23 -19.65
N ALA A 217 20.84 -10.56 -18.54
CA ALA A 217 20.26 -11.89 -18.30
C ALA A 217 18.75 -11.90 -18.56
N ARG A 218 18.31 -11.55 -19.78
CA ARG A 218 16.93 -11.80 -20.22
C ARG A 218 16.67 -13.30 -20.22
N PHE A 219 15.94 -13.78 -19.21
CA PHE A 219 15.36 -15.12 -19.26
C PHE A 219 14.39 -15.17 -20.45
N THR A 220 14.54 -16.17 -21.32
CA THR A 220 13.67 -16.38 -22.49
C THR A 220 12.24 -16.79 -22.14
N ASN A 221 11.94 -16.97 -20.86
CA ASN A 221 10.65 -17.44 -20.38
C ASN A 221 9.86 -16.27 -19.80
N VAL A 222 8.94 -15.74 -20.60
CA VAL A 222 7.94 -14.75 -20.16
C VAL A 222 6.85 -15.49 -19.39
N PHE A 223 6.74 -15.24 -18.09
CA PHE A 223 5.73 -15.89 -17.22
C PHE A 223 4.50 -15.02 -16.95
N LEU A 224 4.67 -13.69 -17.01
CA LEU A 224 3.57 -12.73 -17.07
C LEU A 224 3.82 -11.83 -18.29
N PRO A 225 2.86 -11.66 -19.22
CA PRO A 225 3.05 -10.77 -20.36
C PRO A 225 3.37 -9.35 -19.92
N GLU A 226 4.23 -8.65 -20.67
CA GLU A 226 4.64 -7.26 -20.40
C GLU A 226 3.42 -6.35 -20.13
N GLU A 227 2.37 -6.44 -20.96
CA GLU A 227 1.11 -5.69 -20.79
C GLU A 227 0.44 -5.91 -19.42
N ARG A 228 0.55 -7.13 -18.86
CA ARG A 228 -0.02 -7.47 -17.56
C ARG A 228 0.86 -6.96 -16.42
N THR A 229 2.18 -7.02 -16.56
CA THR A 229 3.12 -6.42 -15.61
C THR A 229 2.95 -4.90 -15.59
N ASP A 230 2.76 -4.29 -16.76
CA ASP A 230 2.49 -2.86 -16.91
C ASP A 230 1.18 -2.45 -16.22
N MET A 231 0.11 -3.21 -16.43
CA MET A 231 -1.16 -3.04 -15.72
C MET A 231 -0.98 -3.11 -14.19
N VAL A 232 -0.16 -4.04 -13.70
CA VAL A 232 0.17 -4.17 -12.27
C VAL A 232 0.90 -2.93 -11.74
N ILE A 233 1.87 -2.41 -12.49
CA ILE A 233 2.60 -1.17 -12.12
C ILE A 233 1.61 0.00 -12.03
N GLN A 234 0.78 0.19 -13.06
CA GLN A 234 -0.20 1.27 -13.08
C GLN A 234 -1.21 1.15 -11.93
N ALA A 235 -1.70 -0.06 -11.64
CA ALA A 235 -2.58 -0.31 -10.49
C ALA A 235 -1.91 0.11 -9.18
N ALA A 236 -0.64 -0.29 -8.96
CA ALA A 236 0.10 0.10 -7.77
C ALA A 236 0.29 1.63 -7.67
N GLN A 237 0.57 2.32 -8.77
CA GLN A 237 0.67 3.79 -8.80
C GLN A 237 -0.66 4.46 -8.43
N VAL A 238 -1.80 3.94 -8.93
CA VAL A 238 -3.14 4.40 -8.56
C VAL A 238 -3.38 4.18 -7.07
N SER A 239 -3.07 2.99 -6.54
CA SER A 239 -3.23 2.68 -5.11
C SER A 239 -2.37 3.57 -4.23
N MET A 240 -1.09 3.78 -4.57
CA MET A 240 -0.20 4.70 -3.84
C MET A 240 -0.78 6.13 -3.84
N SER A 241 -1.25 6.58 -5.00
CA SER A 241 -1.82 7.92 -5.14
C SER A 241 -3.08 8.06 -4.29
N LEU A 242 -4.00 7.09 -4.32
CA LEU A 242 -5.21 7.06 -3.50
C LEU A 242 -4.90 7.02 -2.01
N GLU A 243 -3.95 6.18 -1.59
CA GLU A 243 -3.49 6.07 -0.20
C GLU A 243 -2.90 7.37 0.32
N PHE A 244 -2.06 8.05 -0.48
CA PHE A 244 -1.44 9.31 -0.08
C PHE A 244 -2.42 10.49 -0.07
N HIS A 245 -3.27 10.64 -1.09
CA HIS A 245 -4.30 11.70 -1.09
C HIS A 245 -5.34 11.46 0.00
N GLY A 246 -5.71 10.19 0.25
CA GLY A 246 -6.57 9.80 1.37
C GLY A 246 -5.96 10.16 2.73
N LEU A 247 -4.65 9.97 2.91
CA LEU A 247 -3.94 10.41 4.12
C LEU A 247 -4.04 11.93 4.33
N ILE A 248 -3.82 12.73 3.28
CA ILE A 248 -3.91 14.19 3.35
C ILE A 248 -5.32 14.64 3.75
N TYR A 249 -6.32 14.14 3.02
CA TYR A 249 -7.73 14.48 3.22
C TYR A 249 -8.21 14.10 4.63
N GLU A 250 -7.93 12.87 5.06
CA GLU A 250 -8.34 12.36 6.37
C GLU A 250 -7.62 13.08 7.51
N THR A 251 -6.34 13.44 7.34
CA THR A 251 -5.58 14.20 8.35
C THR A 251 -6.21 15.57 8.60
N ALA A 252 -6.60 16.27 7.53
CA ALA A 252 -7.29 17.56 7.62
C ALA A 252 -8.66 17.43 8.31
N ARG A 253 -9.43 16.40 7.95
CA ARG A 253 -10.73 16.10 8.55
C ARG A 253 -10.62 15.82 10.05
N CYS A 254 -9.69 14.94 10.45
CA CYS A 254 -9.45 14.62 11.85
C CYS A 254 -8.94 15.83 12.65
N ARG A 255 -8.00 16.62 12.11
CA ARG A 255 -7.47 17.81 12.80
C ARG A 255 -8.57 18.85 13.00
N SER A 256 -9.42 19.05 12.00
CA SER A 256 -10.55 19.98 12.11
C SER A 256 -11.52 19.61 13.22
N TRP A 257 -11.86 18.32 13.34
CA TRP A 257 -12.69 17.86 14.45
C TRP A 257 -12.04 18.16 15.81
N ARG A 258 -10.72 17.95 15.94
CA ARG A 258 -10.00 18.28 17.19
C ARG A 258 -10.04 19.77 17.48
N GLN A 259 -9.76 20.62 16.50
CA GLN A 259 -9.79 22.09 16.66
C GLN A 259 -11.17 22.61 17.10
N ILE A 260 -12.27 22.02 16.59
CA ILE A 260 -13.63 22.37 17.02
C ILE A 260 -13.84 22.02 18.49
N ASN A 261 -13.44 20.81 18.92
CA ASN A 261 -13.57 20.38 20.31
C ASN A 261 -12.63 21.13 21.27
N GLU A 262 -11.44 21.51 20.83
CA GLU A 262 -10.47 22.31 21.59
C GLU A 262 -10.96 23.77 21.75
N GLY A 263 -11.52 24.35 20.68
CA GLY A 263 -11.92 25.76 20.63
C GLY A 263 -13.32 26.06 21.17
N ASP A 264 -14.22 25.07 21.16
CA ASP A 264 -15.58 25.19 21.71
C ASP A 264 -16.06 23.83 22.30
N PRO A 265 -15.62 23.48 23.52
CA PRO A 265 -15.98 22.21 24.16
C PRO A 265 -17.49 22.02 24.39
N LEU A 266 -18.27 23.11 24.39
CA LEU A 266 -19.72 23.08 24.59
C LEU A 266 -20.49 22.75 23.31
N ARG A 267 -19.92 23.04 22.14
CA ARG A 267 -20.45 22.63 20.82
C ARG A 267 -19.76 21.38 20.26
N GLY A 268 -18.63 20.99 20.84
CA GLY A 268 -17.86 19.83 20.45
C GLY A 268 -18.65 18.52 20.53
N ASN A 269 -18.63 17.73 19.46
CA ASN A 269 -19.05 16.34 19.53
C ASN A 269 -17.92 15.52 20.16
N LEU A 270 -18.08 15.09 21.42
CA LEU A 270 -17.09 14.30 22.17
C LEU A 270 -16.71 12.97 21.49
N MET A 271 -17.52 12.50 20.54
CA MET A 271 -17.23 11.27 19.80
C MET A 271 -16.36 11.59 18.60
N GLU A 272 -15.12 11.07 18.62
CA GLU A 272 -14.18 11.13 17.50
C GLU A 272 -14.85 10.64 16.21
N PRO A 273 -14.60 11.27 15.04
CA PRO A 273 -15.23 10.84 13.81
C PRO A 273 -14.84 9.39 13.56
N LEU A 274 -15.85 8.52 13.56
CA LEU A 274 -15.67 7.15 13.14
C LEU A 274 -15.40 7.18 11.64
N SER A 275 -14.14 7.01 11.25
CA SER A 275 -13.81 6.67 9.87
C SER A 275 -14.56 5.38 9.58
N ARG A 276 -15.54 5.43 8.67
CA ARG A 276 -16.29 4.22 8.26
C ARG A 276 -15.35 3.19 7.67
N PHE A 277 -14.22 3.64 7.16
CA PHE A 277 -13.15 2.82 6.65
C PHE A 277 -11.82 3.13 7.37
N ALA A 278 -11.23 2.09 7.98
CA ALA A 278 -9.96 2.18 8.67
C ALA A 278 -8.85 1.56 7.80
N THR A 279 -8.36 2.29 6.80
CA THR A 279 -7.05 1.94 6.25
C THR A 279 -5.97 2.20 7.29
N THR A 280 -4.81 1.58 7.10
CA THR A 280 -3.58 1.98 7.79
C THR A 280 -3.32 3.49 7.66
N HIS A 281 -3.63 4.09 6.51
CA HIS A 281 -3.51 5.53 6.29
C HIS A 281 -4.48 6.36 7.14
N CYS A 282 -5.73 5.92 7.33
CA CYS A 282 -6.68 6.58 8.24
C CYS A 282 -6.21 6.52 9.69
N LEU A 283 -5.59 5.41 10.11
CA LEU A 283 -5.01 5.30 11.45
C LEU A 283 -3.81 6.25 11.63
N VAL A 284 -2.96 6.37 10.61
CA VAL A 284 -1.86 7.34 10.61
C VAL A 284 -2.38 8.77 10.63
N ALA A 285 -3.42 9.09 9.84
CA ALA A 285 -4.08 10.40 9.84
C ALA A 285 -4.57 10.81 11.23
N LYS A 286 -5.20 9.88 11.95
CA LYS A 286 -5.61 10.12 13.35
C LYS A 286 -4.44 10.48 14.25
N LYS A 287 -3.30 9.79 14.12
CA LYS A 287 -2.08 10.11 14.88
C LYS A 287 -1.51 11.48 14.49
N LEU A 288 -1.40 11.77 13.19
CA LEU A 288 -0.92 13.05 12.68
C LEU A 288 -1.76 14.22 13.18
N SER A 289 -3.08 14.05 13.21
CA SER A 289 -4.03 15.10 13.61
C SER A 289 -3.88 15.58 15.05
N LEU A 290 -3.14 14.86 15.89
CA LEU A 290 -2.80 15.29 17.26
C LEU A 290 -1.85 16.48 17.28
N GLU A 291 -1.08 16.67 16.21
CA GLU A 291 -0.13 17.78 16.07
C GLU A 291 -0.83 19.03 15.53
N GLU A 292 -0.39 20.21 15.96
CA GLU A 292 -0.88 21.47 15.43
C GLU A 292 -0.56 21.63 13.94
N ARG A 293 0.62 21.15 13.53
CA ARG A 293 1.12 21.17 12.15
C ARG A 293 1.32 19.74 11.64
N PRO A 294 0.23 19.02 11.32
CA PRO A 294 0.30 17.60 11.01
C PRO A 294 1.16 17.28 9.77
N PHE A 295 1.24 18.20 8.81
CA PHE A 295 2.02 18.03 7.58
C PHE A 295 3.53 18.28 7.75
N ASP A 296 3.95 18.88 8.89
CA ASP A 296 5.37 19.01 9.24
C ASP A 296 5.92 17.77 9.96
N HIS A 297 5.03 16.90 10.44
CA HIS A 297 5.35 15.73 11.25
C HIS A 297 6.13 14.67 10.45
N LEU A 298 7.08 14.00 11.11
CA LEU A 298 7.98 13.02 10.49
C LEU A 298 7.24 11.87 9.78
N LEU A 299 6.15 11.35 10.35
CA LEU A 299 5.33 10.31 9.70
C LEU A 299 4.71 10.77 8.38
N PHE A 300 4.33 12.05 8.28
CA PHE A 300 3.79 12.61 7.03
C PHE A 300 4.90 12.81 6.00
N LYS A 301 6.03 13.39 6.43
CA LYS A 301 7.24 13.52 5.57
C LYS A 301 7.67 12.19 5.00
N ARG A 302 7.70 11.14 5.82
CA ARG A 302 7.93 9.76 5.38
C ARG A 302 6.94 9.34 4.29
N ALA A 303 5.64 9.45 4.54
CA ALA A 303 4.63 9.03 3.58
C ALA A 303 4.78 9.77 2.24
N ARG A 304 5.02 11.08 2.28
CA ARG A 304 5.27 11.94 1.11
C ARG A 304 6.51 11.53 0.33
N ASN A 305 7.63 11.29 1.02
CA ASN A 305 8.89 10.96 0.37
C ASN A 305 8.88 9.55 -0.22
N LEU A 306 8.27 8.58 0.47
CA LEU A 306 8.15 7.20 -0.01
C LEU A 306 7.16 7.06 -1.16
N SER A 307 6.09 7.85 -1.17
CA SER A 307 5.13 7.81 -2.29
C SER A 307 5.69 8.45 -3.55
N LYS A 308 6.59 9.43 -3.42
CA LYS A 308 7.07 10.31 -4.51
C LYS A 308 7.38 9.60 -5.83
N ALA A 309 8.12 8.49 -5.80
CA ALA A 309 8.49 7.75 -7.01
C ALA A 309 7.28 7.17 -7.75
N LEU A 310 6.25 6.76 -7.01
CA LEU A 310 5.08 6.06 -7.54
C LEU A 310 3.86 6.97 -7.75
N LEU A 311 3.93 8.25 -7.37
CA LEU A 311 2.86 9.21 -7.61
C LEU A 311 2.72 9.51 -9.10
N ILE A 312 1.49 9.47 -9.60
CA ILE A 312 1.17 9.77 -11.01
C ILE A 312 1.24 11.29 -11.27
N ASP A 313 0.74 12.10 -10.33
CA ASP A 313 0.79 13.56 -10.39
C ASP A 313 1.24 14.14 -9.04
N HIS A 314 2.54 14.44 -8.94
CA HIS A 314 3.12 15.09 -7.76
C HIS A 314 2.51 16.48 -7.53
N ALA A 315 2.19 17.23 -8.58
CA ALA A 315 1.64 18.56 -8.45
C ALA A 315 0.22 18.53 -7.87
N SER A 316 -0.58 17.51 -8.20
CA SER A 316 -1.88 17.27 -7.54
C SER A 316 -1.74 17.07 -6.05
N SER A 317 -0.78 16.25 -5.61
CA SER A 317 -0.56 16.02 -4.18
C SER A 317 -0.12 17.29 -3.44
N GLU A 318 0.78 18.08 -4.01
CA GLU A 318 1.21 19.35 -3.40
C GLU A 318 0.06 20.35 -3.28
N ARG A 319 -0.77 20.49 -4.33
CA ARG A 319 -1.98 21.33 -4.27
C ARG A 319 -2.92 20.89 -3.16
N LEU A 320 -3.13 19.57 -3.00
CA LEU A 320 -3.99 19.06 -1.94
C LEU A 320 -3.43 19.33 -0.54
N ILE A 321 -2.10 19.24 -0.36
CA ILE A 321 -1.42 19.58 0.90
C ILE A 321 -1.59 21.07 1.22
N GLU A 322 -1.43 21.94 0.22
CA GLU A 322 -1.64 23.39 0.37
C GLU A 322 -3.09 23.70 0.76
N SER A 323 -4.09 23.17 0.01
CA SER A 323 -5.52 23.31 0.31
C SER A 323 -5.86 22.81 1.73
N ALA A 324 -5.31 21.66 2.13
CA ALA A 324 -5.52 21.09 3.45
C ALA A 324 -4.87 21.93 4.57
N SER A 325 -3.69 22.48 4.32
CA SER A 325 -2.99 23.36 5.26
C SER A 325 -3.71 24.69 5.44
N GLU A 326 -4.17 25.29 4.34
CA GLU A 326 -5.02 26.49 4.35
C GLU A 326 -6.26 26.24 5.20
N TYR A 327 -6.97 25.14 4.94
CA TYR A 327 -8.17 24.77 5.70
C TYR A 327 -7.92 24.59 7.20
N ILE A 328 -6.84 23.91 7.60
CA ILE A 328 -6.48 23.71 9.01
C ILE A 328 -6.13 25.05 9.70
N ASN A 329 -5.51 25.98 8.97
CA ASN A 329 -5.12 27.28 9.49
C ASN A 329 -6.28 28.30 9.53
N THR A 330 -7.37 28.06 8.80
CA THR A 330 -8.59 28.88 8.86
C THR A 330 -9.23 28.78 10.25
N SER A 331 -9.52 29.93 10.86
CA SER A 331 -10.15 30.01 12.18
C SER A 331 -11.44 29.18 12.26
N VAL A 332 -11.58 28.40 13.33
CA VAL A 332 -12.82 27.62 13.60
C VAL A 332 -14.05 28.54 13.74
N ARG A 333 -13.85 29.80 14.13
CA ARG A 333 -14.93 30.78 14.30
C ARG A 333 -15.41 31.37 12.96
N ASP A 334 -14.60 31.28 11.92
CA ASP A 334 -14.95 31.77 10.58
C ASP A 334 -15.60 30.63 9.77
N THR A 335 -16.88 30.42 10.03
CA THR A 335 -17.62 29.27 9.47
C THR A 335 -17.81 29.36 7.96
N GLU A 336 -17.86 30.58 7.40
CA GLU A 336 -18.00 30.79 5.95
C GLU A 336 -16.69 30.46 5.23
N ALA A 337 -15.57 31.02 5.68
CA ALA A 337 -14.26 30.71 5.11
C ALA A 337 -13.92 29.22 5.26
N ARG A 338 -14.19 28.64 6.44
CA ARG A 338 -13.93 27.22 6.69
C ARG A 338 -14.79 26.31 5.82
N ARG A 339 -16.05 26.67 5.55
CA ARG A 339 -16.91 25.96 4.59
C ARG A 339 -16.34 26.05 3.18
N ALA A 340 -15.96 27.24 2.72
CA ALA A 340 -15.39 27.43 1.38
C ALA A 340 -14.09 26.62 1.17
N SER A 341 -13.17 26.65 2.14
CA SER A 341 -11.92 25.86 2.09
C SER A 341 -12.20 24.34 2.12
N ARG A 342 -13.20 23.89 2.89
CA ARG A 342 -13.63 22.47 2.89
C ARG A 342 -14.15 22.02 1.52
N GLU A 343 -15.03 22.81 0.91
CA GLU A 343 -15.57 22.47 -0.41
C GLU A 343 -14.47 22.45 -1.49
N ARG A 344 -13.48 23.35 -1.40
CA ARG A 344 -12.28 23.30 -2.25
C ARG A 344 -11.51 22.00 -2.07
N LEU A 345 -11.19 21.63 -0.83
CA LEU A 345 -10.47 20.39 -0.52
C LEU A 345 -11.23 19.14 -1.01
N LYS A 346 -12.56 19.12 -0.85
CA LYS A 346 -13.42 18.06 -1.36
C LYS A 346 -13.41 18.00 -2.89
N SER A 347 -13.49 19.15 -3.57
CA SER A 347 -13.41 19.26 -5.02
C SER A 347 -12.07 18.75 -5.55
N ASP A 348 -10.95 19.15 -4.93
CA ASP A 348 -9.61 18.71 -5.31
C ASP A 348 -9.46 17.19 -5.21
N MET A 349 -9.96 16.59 -4.12
CA MET A 349 -9.95 15.14 -3.93
C MET A 349 -10.84 14.41 -4.96
N LEU A 350 -12.03 14.94 -5.28
CA LEU A 350 -12.90 14.36 -6.30
C LEU A 350 -12.28 14.45 -7.70
N GLN A 351 -11.67 15.59 -8.05
CA GLN A 351 -10.97 15.76 -9.32
C GLN A 351 -9.77 14.81 -9.43
N PHE A 352 -9.02 14.64 -8.34
CA PHE A 352 -7.94 13.68 -8.26
C PHE A 352 -8.44 12.26 -8.52
N ILE A 353 -9.49 11.82 -7.81
CA ILE A 353 -10.10 10.50 -8.05
C ILE A 353 -10.48 10.39 -9.53
N ASP A 354 -11.18 11.39 -10.07
CA ASP A 354 -11.64 11.40 -11.45
C ASP A 354 -10.52 11.27 -12.49
N SER A 355 -9.31 11.75 -12.18
CA SER A 355 -8.14 11.59 -13.05
C SER A 355 -7.79 10.12 -13.32
N HIS A 356 -8.21 9.20 -12.44
CA HIS A 356 -8.01 7.76 -12.59
C HIS A 356 -9.16 7.06 -13.32
N ARG A 357 -10.16 7.80 -13.83
CA ARG A 357 -11.35 7.24 -14.49
C ARG A 357 -10.98 6.33 -15.64
N ARG A 358 -10.06 6.79 -16.50
CA ARG A 358 -9.63 6.05 -17.69
C ARG A 358 -9.04 4.70 -17.31
N PHE A 359 -8.10 4.68 -16.37
CA PHE A 359 -7.47 3.43 -15.92
C PHE A 359 -8.50 2.42 -15.40
N VAL A 360 -9.42 2.87 -14.54
CA VAL A 360 -10.46 1.98 -14.00
C VAL A 360 -11.40 1.49 -15.09
N ALA A 361 -11.81 2.35 -16.03
CA ALA A 361 -12.67 1.95 -17.15
C ALA A 361 -12.00 0.92 -18.07
N GLU A 362 -10.68 1.03 -18.28
CA GLU A 362 -9.92 0.13 -19.14
C GLU A 362 -9.64 -1.22 -18.46
N HIS A 363 -9.35 -1.23 -17.15
CA HIS A 363 -8.78 -2.39 -16.47
C HIS A 363 -9.68 -3.06 -15.42
N VAL A 364 -10.78 -2.43 -15.00
CA VAL A 364 -11.72 -2.99 -14.01
C VAL A 364 -13.03 -3.39 -14.68
N ALA A 365 -13.60 -4.53 -14.28
CA ALA A 365 -14.84 -5.05 -14.82
C ALA A 365 -16.07 -4.14 -14.62
N GLU A 366 -17.08 -4.36 -15.46
CA GLU A 366 -18.39 -3.67 -15.51
C GLU A 366 -18.28 -2.17 -15.89
N ASP A 367 -19.29 -1.62 -16.58
CA ASP A 367 -19.43 -0.17 -16.70
C ASP A 367 -19.79 0.42 -15.32
N GLY A 368 -19.19 1.54 -14.90
CA GLY A 368 -19.50 2.12 -13.60
C GLY A 368 -18.83 3.46 -13.32
N TYR A 369 -19.48 4.26 -12.49
CA TYR A 369 -19.01 5.59 -12.10
C TYR A 369 -17.78 5.51 -11.19
N LEU A 370 -16.87 6.47 -11.35
CA LEU A 370 -15.63 6.57 -10.59
C LEU A 370 -15.81 7.36 -9.27
N THR A 371 -16.79 6.97 -8.45
CA THR A 371 -17.17 7.57 -7.15
C THR A 371 -18.14 8.77 -7.19
N ALA A 372 -18.94 8.92 -6.13
CA ALA A 372 -19.72 10.13 -5.88
C ALA A 372 -19.91 10.54 -4.39
N ASP A 373 -19.33 9.86 -3.39
CA ASP A 373 -19.47 10.35 -1.99
C ASP A 373 -18.27 10.09 -1.07
N LEU A 374 -17.35 11.06 -1.02
CA LEU A 374 -16.23 11.07 -0.07
C LEU A 374 -16.68 11.05 1.39
N ASP A 375 -17.84 11.62 1.72
CA ASP A 375 -18.32 11.72 3.10
C ASP A 375 -18.93 10.40 3.56
N VAL A 376 -19.36 9.53 2.64
CA VAL A 376 -19.72 8.15 2.96
C VAL A 376 -18.49 7.30 3.21
N PHE A 377 -17.41 7.50 2.44
CA PHE A 377 -16.20 6.69 2.58
C PHE A 377 -15.35 7.10 3.79
N PHE A 378 -14.96 8.36 3.88
CA PHE A 378 -14.13 8.90 4.97
C PHE A 378 -14.95 9.24 6.22
N GLY A 379 -16.27 9.40 6.08
CA GLY A 379 -17.15 9.91 7.11
C GLY A 379 -17.39 11.41 6.97
N ARG A 380 -18.48 11.89 7.58
CA ARG A 380 -18.87 13.30 7.50
C ARG A 380 -17.81 14.20 8.13
N TRP A 381 -17.70 15.41 7.57
CA TRP A 381 -16.97 16.50 8.19
C TRP A 381 -17.68 16.97 9.46
N PRO A 382 -16.92 17.43 10.48
CA PRO A 382 -17.52 18.13 11.61
C PRO A 382 -18.16 19.45 11.13
N GLU A 383 -19.36 19.75 11.62
CA GLU A 383 -20.13 20.97 11.31
C GLU A 383 -19.75 22.16 12.19
#